data_AF-F5RMZ4-F1
#
_entry.id   AF-F5RMZ4-F1
#
_cell.length_a   1.000
_cell.length_b   1.000
_cell.length_c   1.000
_cell.angle_alpha   90.00
_cell.angle_beta   90.00
_cell.angle_gamma   90.00
#
_symmetry.space_group_name_H-M   'P 1'
#
loop_
_entity.id
_entity.type
_entity.pdbx_description
1 polymer ?
#
loop_
_entity_poly.entity_id
_entity_poly.type
_entity_poly.pdbx_seq_one_letter_code
_entity_poly.pdbx_strand_id
1 'polypeptide(L)' 'MTERIRKNKWSIDMCVGDARANKRFDEDGIPCTKTLDNMLWAGRIPLTLFDVPQALGRKCKRKRNRKNKRLKGRSIEER' A
#
# COMPACT_ATOMS: atom_id res chain seq x y z
N MET A 1 7.01 12.72 5.69
CA MET A 1 5.71 12.12 5.33
C MET A 1 4.78 12.05 6.55
N THR A 2 5.21 11.41 7.64
CA THR A 2 4.40 11.17 8.85
C THR A 2 3.84 12.43 9.51
N GLU A 3 4.64 13.50 9.61
CA GLU A 3 4.18 14.77 10.18
C GLU A 3 3.04 15.40 9.36
N ARG A 4 3.09 15.29 8.04
CA ARG A 4 2.04 15.84 7.15
C ARG A 4 0.75 15.07 7.28
N ILE A 5 0.83 13.75 7.48
CA ILE A 5 -0.33 12.91 7.72
C ILE A 5 -0.98 13.29 9.06
N ARG A 6 -0.19 13.46 10.13
CA ARG A 6 -0.71 13.83 11.46
C ARG A 6 -1.25 15.27 11.54
N LYS A 7 -0.51 16.24 11.00
CA LYS A 7 -0.88 17.67 11.10
C LYS A 7 -1.91 18.08 10.05
N ASN A 8 -1.71 17.67 8.80
CA ASN A 8 -2.51 18.14 7.67
C ASN A 8 -3.59 17.13 7.25
N LYS A 9 -3.70 15.99 7.94
CA LYS A 9 -4.64 14.90 7.63
C LYS A 9 -4.52 14.39 6.18
N TRP A 10 -3.30 14.43 5.65
CA TRP A 10 -3.03 13.97 4.28
C TRP A 10 -3.26 12.46 4.16
N SER A 11 -3.79 12.05 3.01
CA SER A 11 -3.82 10.64 2.63
C SER A 11 -2.43 10.18 2.18
N ILE A 12 -2.18 8.86 2.25
CA ILE A 12 -0.95 8.27 1.70
C ILE A 12 -0.81 8.61 0.21
N ASP A 13 -1.92 8.64 -0.52
CA ASP A 13 -1.95 8.95 -1.95
C ASP A 13 -1.54 10.40 -2.24
N MET A 14 -2.00 11.35 -1.40
CA MET A 14 -1.53 12.74 -1.48
C MET A 14 -0.03 12.86 -1.20
N CYS A 15 0.51 12.09 -0.25
CA CYS A 15 1.94 12.07 -0.01
C CYS A 15 2.74 11.53 -1.21
N VAL A 16 2.23 10.51 -1.90
CA VAL A 16 2.87 9.98 -3.12
C VAL A 16 2.79 11.00 -4.26
N GLY A 17 1.63 11.63 -4.46
CA GLY A 17 1.45 12.67 -5.47
C GLY A 17 2.36 13.88 -5.23
N ASP A 18 2.44 14.37 -4.00
CA ASP A 18 3.33 15.47 -3.62
C ASP A 18 4.82 15.10 -3.78
N ALA A 19 5.19 13.86 -3.46
CA ALA A 19 6.55 13.37 -3.64
C ALA A 19 6.97 13.36 -5.12
N ARG A 20 6.07 12.92 -6.01
CA ARG A 20 6.27 12.92 -7.47
C ARG A 20 6.30 14.34 -8.04
N ALA A 21 5.32 15.17 -7.68
CA ALA A 21 5.22 16.54 -8.18
C ALA A 21 6.44 17.40 -7.80
N ASN A 22 6.94 17.23 -6.57
CA ASN A 22 8.10 17.95 -6.08
C ASN A 22 9.44 17.25 -6.38
N LYS A 23 9.44 16.12 -7.13
CA LYS A 23 10.64 15.31 -7.43
C LYS A 23 11.54 15.09 -6.20
N ARG A 24 10.94 14.82 -5.05
CA ARG A 24 11.67 14.65 -3.77
C ARG A 24 12.49 13.36 -3.75
N PHE A 25 12.14 12.41 -4.59
CA PHE A 25 12.76 11.10 -4.75
C PHE A 25 12.76 10.75 -6.23
N ASP A 26 13.68 9.87 -6.62
CA ASP A 26 13.66 9.26 -7.95
C ASP A 26 12.37 8.47 -8.16
N GLU A 27 11.84 8.50 -9.39
CA GLU A 27 10.56 7.87 -9.70
C GLU A 27 10.55 6.37 -9.38
N ASP A 28 11.68 5.68 -9.61
CA ASP A 28 11.89 4.27 -9.30
C ASP A 28 11.97 4.00 -7.79
N GLY A 29 12.34 5.01 -7.00
CA GLY A 29 12.44 4.92 -5.55
C GLY A 29 11.11 5.14 -4.81
N ILE A 30 10.08 5.67 -5.49
CA ILE A 30 8.77 5.96 -4.88
C ILE A 30 7.89 4.69 -4.90
N PRO A 31 7.59 4.06 -3.75
CA PRO A 31 6.74 2.89 -3.73
C PRO A 31 5.32 3.25 -4.16
N CYS A 32 4.62 2.30 -4.80
CA CYS A 32 3.22 2.51 -5.14
C CYS A 32 2.34 2.66 -3.87
N THR A 33 1.22 3.38 -3.99
CA THR A 33 0.31 3.68 -2.86
C THR A 33 -0.12 2.41 -2.12
N LYS A 34 -0.36 1.32 -2.87
CA LYS A 34 -0.73 0.02 -2.31
C LYS A 34 0.39 -0.60 -1.47
N THR A 35 1.66 -0.44 -1.87
CA THR A 35 2.80 -0.93 -1.09
C THR A 35 2.91 -0.16 0.22
N LEU A 36 2.71 1.16 0.20
CA LEU A 36 2.71 1.98 1.40
C LEU A 36 1.55 1.62 2.34
N ASP A 37 0.34 1.40 1.80
CA ASP A 37 -0.79 0.89 2.60
C ASP A 37 -0.44 -0.45 3.24
N ASN A 38 0.14 -1.39 2.49
CA ASN A 38 0.52 -2.70 3.04
C ASN A 38 1.59 -2.57 4.13
N MET A 39 2.55 -1.66 3.99
CA MET A 39 3.56 -1.38 5.00
C MET A 39 2.94 -0.77 6.26
N LEU A 40 1.94 0.12 6.12
CA LEU A 40 1.15 0.64 7.24
C LEU A 40 0.43 -0.49 7.98
N TRP A 41 -0.30 -1.35 7.25
CA TRP A 41 -1.00 -2.50 7.82
C TRP A 41 -0.05 -3.52 8.47
N ALA A 42 1.17 -3.65 7.95
CA ALA A 42 2.21 -4.50 8.52
C ALA A 42 2.96 -3.84 9.69
N GLY A 43 2.64 -2.60 10.06
CA GLY A 43 3.33 -1.87 11.14
C GLY A 43 4.78 -1.50 10.82
N ARG A 44 5.17 -1.47 9.54
CA ARG A 44 6.53 -1.14 9.08
C ARG A 44 6.78 0.37 8.95
N ILE A 45 5.75 1.18 9.11
CA ILE A 45 5.81 2.63 9.06
C ILE A 45 5.42 3.16 10.45
N PRO A 46 6.08 4.21 10.97
CA PRO A 46 5.72 4.83 12.26
C PRO A 46 4.44 5.67 12.16
N LEU A 47 3.35 5.04 11.70
CA LEU A 47 2.01 5.58 11.57
C LEU A 47 1.04 4.54 12.13
N THR A 48 0.00 5.01 12.80
CA THR A 48 -1.08 4.17 13.27
C THR A 48 -2.21 4.15 12.25
N LEU A 49 -3.03 3.10 12.25
CA LEU A 49 -4.25 3.05 11.42
C LEU A 49 -5.23 4.18 11.75
N PHE A 50 -5.17 4.72 12.96
CA PHE A 50 -5.94 5.88 13.39
C PHE A 50 -5.46 7.20 12.77
N ASP A 51 -4.16 7.29 12.43
CA ASP A 51 -3.62 8.45 11.70
C ASP A 51 -4.11 8.49 10.25
N VAL A 52 -4.47 7.33 9.68
CA VAL A 52 -4.93 7.20 8.27
C VAL A 52 -6.27 6.44 8.21
N PRO A 53 -7.38 7.05 8.66
CA PRO A 53 -8.68 6.37 8.70
C PRO A 53 -9.19 5.98 7.30
N GLN A 54 -8.71 6.66 6.25
CA GLN A 54 -9.00 6.31 4.85
C GLN A 54 -8.51 4.90 4.49
N ALA A 55 -7.47 4.38 5.16
CA ALA A 55 -6.98 3.02 4.97
C ALA A 55 -7.94 1.98 5.56
N LEU A 56 -8.69 2.32 6.63
CA LEU A 56 -9.67 1.44 7.26
C LEU A 56 -10.90 1.18 6.36
N GLY A 57 -11.29 2.17 5.55
CA GLY A 57 -12.40 2.04 4.60
C GLY A 57 -12.08 1.19 3.37
N ARG A 58 -10.80 0.89 3.11
CA ARG A 58 -10.40 0.10 1.94
C ARG A 58 -10.75 -1.37 2.19
N LYS A 59 -11.77 -1.89 1.50
CA LYS A 59 -12.13 -3.31 1.56
C LYS A 59 -10.94 -4.19 1.16
N CYS A 60 -10.35 -4.89 2.13
CA CYS A 60 -9.49 -6.02 1.84
C CYS A 60 -10.33 -7.11 1.16
N LYS A 61 -10.02 -7.44 -0.10
CA LYS A 61 -10.64 -8.61 -0.75
C LYS A 61 -10.25 -9.85 0.05
N ARG A 62 -11.24 -10.51 0.65
CA ARG A 62 -11.05 -11.75 1.39
C ARG A 62 -10.43 -12.80 0.46
N LYS A 63 -9.33 -13.44 0.88
CA LYS A 63 -8.76 -14.58 0.15
C LYS A 63 -9.79 -15.71 0.17
N ARG A 64 -10.43 -15.99 -0.97
CA ARG A 64 -11.35 -17.11 -1.12
C ARG A 64 -10.55 -18.37 -1.43
N ASN A 65 -10.58 -19.37 -0.55
CA ASN A 65 -10.19 -20.73 -0.89
C ASN A 65 -11.29 -21.32 -1.77
N ARG A 66 -11.10 -21.26 -3.09
CA ARG A 66 -12.02 -21.87 -4.05
C ARG A 66 -11.70 -23.37 -4.13
N LYS A 67 -12.69 -24.25 -3.96
CA LYS A 67 -12.53 -25.70 -4.13
C LYS A 67 -11.85 -26.05 -5.47
N ASN A 68 -12.21 -25.34 -6.55
CA ASN A 68 -11.68 -25.58 -7.89
C ASN A 68 -10.52 -24.62 -8.26
N LYS A 69 -9.75 -24.13 -7.29
CA LYS A 69 -8.58 -23.30 -7.59
C LYS A 69 -7.48 -24.20 -8.18
N ARG A 70 -7.24 -24.13 -9.50
CA ARG A 70 -6.10 -24.80 -10.13
C ARG A 70 -4.80 -24.27 -9.50
N LEU A 71 -4.01 -25.17 -8.93
CA LEU A 71 -2.62 -24.88 -8.57
C LEU A 71 -1.87 -24.68 -9.89
N LYS A 72 -1.40 -23.46 -10.15
CA LYS A 72 -0.45 -23.23 -11.23
C LYS A 72 0.90 -23.73 -10.70
N GLY A 73 1.52 -24.69 -11.40
CA GLY A 73 2.84 -25.23 -11.05
C GLY A 73 3.92 -24.15 -10.98
N ARG A 74 5.17 -24.52 -10.67
CA ARG A 74 6.24 -23.53 -10.54
C ARG A 74 6.57 -22.83 -11.86
N SER A 75 6.50 -23.52 -13.00
CA SER A 75 6.70 -22.95 -14.34
C SER A 75 5.67 -23.45 -15.36
N ILE A 76 5.73 -22.90 -16.58
CA ILE A 76 4.92 -23.33 -17.72
C ILE A 76 5.39 -24.70 -18.22
N GLU A 77 6.69 -25.02 -18.11
CA GLU A 77 7.22 -26.33 -18.53
C GLU A 77 6.78 -27.47 -17.61
N GLU A 78 6.57 -27.22 -16.31
CA GLU A 78 6.08 -28.21 -15.35
C GLU A 78 4.55 -28.42 -15.37
N ARG A 79 3.82 -27.78 -16.30
CA ARG A 79 2.34 -27.80 -16.37
C ARG A 79 1.77 -28.93 -17.20
#